data_AF-A0A7J9YLZ5-F1
#
_entry.id   AF-A0A7J9YLZ5-F1
#
_cell.length_a   1.000
_cell.length_b   1.000
_cell.length_c   1.000
_cell.angle_alpha   90.00
_cell.angle_beta   90.00
_cell.angle_gamma   90.00
#
_symmetry.space_group_name_H-M   'P 1'
#
loop_
_entity.id
_entity.type
_entity.pdbx_description
1 polymer ?
#
loop_
_entity_poly.entity_id
_entity_poly.type
_entity_poly.pdbx_seq_one_letter_code
_entity_poly.pdbx_strand_id
1 'polypeptide(L)'
;MKRTVHTQTGPAATRTARTPAQLGLIGALLVAAAGIGIQIATGVTEYPTIPPGAVLLVVSAIFVAMAPWRWAPIVGLILALYLTVGALIVGVTGGSLMWDRLATPSDIGPFRGTGIQLLALFVAVATGVVATRHYFKYRK
;
A
#
# COMPACT_ATOMS: atom_id res chain seq x y z
N MET A 1 -16.59 -5.93 58.51
CA MET A 1 -15.28 -5.92 57.83
C MET A 1 -15.50 -5.63 56.35
N LYS A 2 -15.15 -4.42 55.88
CA LYS A 2 -15.29 -3.99 54.48
C LYS A 2 -14.01 -4.34 53.72
N ARG A 3 -14.12 -5.03 52.57
CA ARG A 3 -13.05 -5.13 51.58
C ARG A 3 -13.54 -4.47 50.29
N THR A 4 -13.38 -3.16 50.22
CA THR A 4 -13.57 -2.39 48.99
C THR A 4 -12.42 -2.74 48.04
N VAL A 5 -12.70 -3.62 47.09
CA VAL A 5 -11.81 -3.88 45.97
C VAL A 5 -11.95 -2.70 45.02
N HIS A 6 -10.99 -1.78 45.08
CA HIS A 6 -10.80 -0.78 44.03
C HIS A 6 -10.20 -1.49 42.81
N THR A 7 -11.05 -2.07 41.97
CA THR A 7 -10.65 -2.52 40.65
C THR A 7 -10.31 -1.27 39.84
N GLN A 8 -9.01 -1.03 39.63
CA GLN A 8 -8.52 0.02 38.73
C GLN A 8 -9.03 -0.25 37.32
N THR A 9 -10.06 0.47 36.90
CA THR A 9 -10.40 0.65 35.50
C THR A 9 -9.40 1.64 34.90
N GLY A 10 -8.23 1.16 34.49
CA GLY A 10 -7.44 1.90 33.50
C GLY A 10 -8.28 2.06 32.22
N PRO A 11 -8.24 3.20 31.52
CA PRO A 11 -8.98 3.37 30.28
C PRO A 11 -8.53 2.29 29.31
N ALA A 12 -9.41 1.31 29.05
CA ALA A 12 -9.23 0.36 27.99
C ALA A 12 -9.06 1.17 26.71
N ALA A 13 -7.84 1.29 26.21
CA ALA A 13 -7.55 1.97 24.97
C ALA A 13 -8.34 1.24 23.88
N THR A 14 -9.47 1.83 23.47
CA THR A 14 -10.35 1.28 22.46
C THR A 14 -9.57 1.27 21.15
N ARG A 15 -8.83 0.18 20.88
CA ARG A 15 -8.29 -0.07 19.54
C ARG A 15 -9.50 -0.14 18.63
N THR A 16 -9.74 0.92 17.87
CA THR A 16 -10.80 0.87 16.89
C THR A 16 -10.43 -0.22 15.89
N ALA A 17 -11.26 -1.25 15.75
CA ALA A 17 -11.00 -2.30 14.79
C ALA A 17 -10.88 -1.68 13.38
N ARG A 18 -9.80 -2.01 12.66
CA ARG A 18 -9.62 -1.55 11.27
C ARG A 18 -10.61 -2.27 10.37
N THR A 19 -11.16 -1.56 9.39
CA THR A 19 -12.09 -2.17 8.42
C THR A 19 -11.33 -3.13 7.48
N PRO A 20 -11.99 -4.17 6.93
CA PRO A 20 -11.38 -5.06 5.95
C PRO A 20 -10.79 -4.30 4.75
N ALA A 21 -11.45 -3.24 4.29
CA ALA A 21 -10.96 -2.40 3.21
C ALA A 21 -9.68 -1.63 3.57
N GLN A 22 -9.55 -1.16 4.82
CA GLN A 22 -8.32 -0.51 5.27
C GLN A 22 -7.16 -1.50 5.36
N LEU A 23 -7.42 -2.73 5.82
CA LEU A 23 -6.43 -3.81 5.80
C LEU A 23 -6.04 -4.18 4.37
N GLY A 24 -7.01 -4.24 3.46
CA GLY A 24 -6.78 -4.47 2.03
C GLY A 24 -5.87 -3.40 1.41
N LEU A 25 -6.11 -2.12 1.70
CA LEU A 25 -5.28 -1.01 1.22
C LEU A 25 -3.83 -1.14 1.74
N ILE A 26 -3.65 -1.36 3.04
CA ILE A 26 -2.32 -1.52 3.65
C ILE A 26 -1.59 -2.73 3.03
N GLY A 27 -2.26 -3.88 2.95
CA GLY A 27 -1.69 -5.09 2.38
C GLY A 27 -1.28 -4.90 0.92
N ALA A 28 -2.15 -4.29 0.12
CA ALA A 28 -1.88 -4.03 -1.29
C ALA A 28 -0.70 -3.06 -1.50
N LEU A 29 -0.58 -2.01 -0.70
CA LEU A 29 0.59 -1.12 -0.73
C LEU A 29 1.90 -1.86 -0.43
N LEU A 30 1.89 -2.76 0.56
CA LEU A 30 3.06 -3.57 0.91
C LEU A 30 3.40 -4.60 -0.17
N VAL A 31 2.40 -5.25 -0.78
CA VAL A 31 2.63 -6.19 -1.89
C VAL A 31 3.18 -5.46 -3.12
N ALA A 32 2.70 -4.25 -3.40
CA ALA A 32 3.25 -3.43 -4.47
C ALA A 32 4.74 -3.08 -4.21
N ALA A 33 5.09 -2.77 -2.95
CA ALA A 33 6.48 -2.52 -2.57
C ALA A 33 7.35 -3.78 -2.70
N ALA A 34 6.82 -4.95 -2.34
CA ALA A 34 7.49 -6.23 -2.53
C ALA A 34 7.74 -6.54 -4.01
N GLY A 35 6.82 -6.20 -4.91
CA GLY A 35 7.01 -6.31 -6.35
C GLY A 35 8.21 -5.52 -6.87
N ILE A 36 8.46 -4.32 -6.32
CA ILE A 36 9.67 -3.53 -6.61
C ILE A 36 10.90 -4.22 -6.03
N GLY A 37 10.82 -4.74 -4.80
CA GLY A 37 11.91 -5.49 -4.17
C GLY A 37 12.33 -6.73 -4.97
N ILE A 38 11.38 -7.48 -5.54
CA ILE A 38 11.65 -8.62 -6.42
C ILE A 38 12.41 -8.18 -7.67
N GLN A 39 12.02 -7.07 -8.30
CA GLN A 39 12.72 -6.54 -9.47
C GLN A 39 14.18 -6.20 -9.14
N ILE A 40 14.42 -5.51 -8.02
CA ILE A 40 15.77 -5.16 -7.57
C ILE A 40 16.59 -6.40 -7.25
N ALA A 41 16.02 -7.34 -6.48
CA ALA A 41 16.71 -8.58 -6.08
C ALA A 41 17.06 -9.47 -7.27
N THR A 42 16.36 -9.33 -8.39
CA THR A 42 16.57 -10.10 -9.62
C THR A 42 17.45 -9.38 -10.64
N GLY A 43 18.12 -8.29 -10.22
CA GLY A 43 19.20 -7.66 -10.99
C GLY A 43 18.78 -6.50 -11.88
N VAL A 44 17.58 -5.94 -11.67
CA VAL A 44 17.14 -4.73 -12.38
C VAL A 44 17.99 -3.54 -11.92
N THR A 45 18.95 -3.13 -12.75
CA THR A 45 19.94 -2.08 -12.44
C THR A 45 19.42 -0.66 -12.67
N GLU A 46 18.29 -0.49 -13.34
CA GLU A 46 17.71 0.84 -13.61
C GLU A 46 17.09 1.47 -12.35
N TYR A 47 16.99 0.71 -11.25
CA TYR A 47 16.53 1.28 -9.98
C TYR A 47 17.66 2.04 -9.28
N PRO A 48 17.39 3.28 -8.80
CA PRO A 48 18.27 3.92 -7.84
C PRO A 48 18.44 3.03 -6.60
N THR A 49 19.59 3.14 -5.92
CA THR A 49 19.91 2.38 -4.69
C THR A 49 18.78 2.44 -3.65
N ILE A 50 18.09 3.57 -3.57
CA ILE A 50 16.85 3.74 -2.79
C ILE A 50 15.72 3.97 -3.78
N PRO A 51 14.90 2.96 -4.10
CA PRO A 51 13.79 3.08 -5.05
C PRO A 51 12.69 3.99 -4.47
N PRO A 52 12.47 5.20 -5.02
CA PRO A 52 11.54 6.16 -4.42
C PRO A 52 10.10 5.63 -4.33
N GLY A 53 9.67 4.84 -5.32
CA GLY A 53 8.35 4.22 -5.34
C GLY A 53 8.10 3.24 -4.20
N ALA A 54 9.08 2.38 -3.87
CA ALA A 54 8.92 1.43 -2.76
C ALA A 54 8.88 2.14 -1.41
N VAL A 55 9.70 3.17 -1.24
CA VAL A 55 9.69 4.00 -0.02
C VAL A 55 8.33 4.66 0.15
N LEU A 56 7.78 5.28 -0.89
CA LEU A 56 6.45 5.90 -0.84
C LEU A 56 5.34 4.90 -0.48
N LEU A 57 5.37 3.69 -1.02
CA LEU A 57 4.39 2.64 -0.72
C LEU A 57 4.44 2.20 0.74
N VAL A 58 5.65 1.95 1.27
CA VAL A 58 5.84 1.52 2.66
C VAL A 58 5.46 2.64 3.62
N VAL A 59 5.90 3.87 3.37
CA VAL A 59 5.54 5.04 4.19
C VAL A 59 4.03 5.27 4.18
N SER A 60 3.39 5.14 3.02
CA SER A 60 1.93 5.21 2.89
C SER A 60 1.23 4.13 3.70
N ALA A 61 1.69 2.87 3.62
CA ALA A 61 1.13 1.76 4.38
C ALA A 61 1.24 1.97 5.89
N ILE A 62 2.41 2.42 6.37
CA ILE A 62 2.65 2.78 7.77
C ILE A 62 1.72 3.93 8.19
N PHE A 63 1.62 4.97 7.37
CA PHE A 63 0.76 6.12 7.63
C PHE A 63 -0.72 5.71 7.75
N VAL A 64 -1.24 4.94 6.79
CA VAL A 64 -2.62 4.42 6.82
C VAL A 64 -2.85 3.48 8.00
N ALA A 65 -1.83 2.73 8.42
CA ALA A 65 -1.92 1.85 9.58
C ALA A 65 -1.96 2.65 10.89
N MET A 66 -1.11 3.66 11.06
CA MET A 66 -0.89 4.35 12.33
C MET A 66 -1.80 5.56 12.54
N ALA A 67 -2.20 6.26 11.48
CA ALA A 67 -2.97 7.49 11.60
C ALA A 67 -4.42 7.19 12.07
N PRO A 68 -4.83 7.68 13.26
CA PRO A 68 -6.19 7.47 13.77
C PRO A 68 -7.23 8.39 13.10
N TRP A 69 -6.82 9.20 12.12
CA TRP A 69 -7.62 10.28 11.57
C TRP A 69 -8.40 9.87 10.30
N ARG A 70 -9.61 10.42 10.14
CA ARG A 70 -10.56 10.12 9.06
C ARG A 70 -10.04 10.34 7.63
N TRP A 71 -8.95 11.08 7.47
CA TRP A 71 -8.33 11.37 6.16
C TRP A 71 -7.20 10.40 5.80
N ALA A 72 -6.75 9.54 6.73
CA ALA A 72 -5.70 8.56 6.48
C ALA A 72 -5.93 7.69 5.23
N PRO A 73 -7.11 7.08 5.00
CA PRO A 73 -7.34 6.28 3.81
C PRO A 73 -7.32 7.10 2.50
N ILE A 74 -7.67 8.39 2.55
CA ILE A 74 -7.60 9.27 1.37
C ILE A 74 -6.14 9.46 0.96
N VAL A 75 -5.25 9.74 1.91
CA VAL A 75 -3.82 9.90 1.61
C VAL A 75 -3.25 8.62 1.00
N GLY A 76 -3.61 7.46 1.56
CA GLY A 76 -3.20 6.17 1.01
C GLY A 76 -3.70 5.95 -0.42
N LEU A 77 -4.96 6.29 -0.69
CA LEU A 77 -5.56 6.22 -2.02
C LEU A 77 -4.86 7.17 -3.01
N ILE A 78 -4.60 8.41 -2.63
CA ILE A 78 -3.92 9.40 -3.49
C ILE A 78 -2.53 8.92 -3.84
N LEU A 79 -1.78 8.38 -2.88
CA LEU A 79 -0.43 7.85 -3.14
C LEU A 79 -0.46 6.59 -4.02
N ALA A 80 -1.45 5.71 -3.83
CA ALA A 80 -1.65 4.56 -4.71
C ALA A 80 -1.97 5.00 -6.15
N LEU A 81 -2.83 6.01 -6.32
CA LEU A 81 -3.15 6.58 -7.62
C LEU A 81 -1.94 7.25 -8.27
N TYR A 82 -1.19 8.07 -7.52
CA TYR A 82 0.03 8.71 -8.01
C TYR A 82 1.01 7.69 -8.56
N LEU A 83 1.24 6.59 -7.83
CA LEU A 83 2.15 5.52 -8.29
C LEU A 83 1.57 4.67 -9.41
N THR A 84 0.25 4.50 -9.47
CA THR A 84 -0.41 3.84 -10.61
C THR A 84 -0.22 4.67 -11.87
N VAL A 85 -0.48 5.98 -11.81
CA VAL A 85 -0.28 6.91 -12.92
C VAL A 85 1.20 6.98 -13.30
N GLY A 86 2.10 7.08 -12.32
CA GLY A 86 3.54 7.05 -12.56
C GLY A 86 4.00 5.77 -13.26
N ALA A 87 3.51 4.60 -12.83
CA ALA A 87 3.81 3.32 -13.48
C ALA A 87 3.29 3.28 -14.92
N LEU A 88 2.06 3.75 -15.17
CA LEU A 88 1.50 3.81 -16.52
C LEU A 88 2.27 4.78 -17.41
N ILE A 89 2.63 5.97 -16.90
CA ILE A 89 3.43 6.95 -17.63
C ILE A 89 4.79 6.38 -17.94
N VAL A 90 5.51 5.77 -16.98
CA VAL A 90 6.81 5.12 -17.25
C VAL A 90 6.68 4.04 -18.30
N GLY A 91 5.60 3.25 -18.28
CA GLY A 91 5.28 2.32 -19.35
C GLY A 91 5.08 3.00 -20.71
N VAL A 92 4.43 4.16 -20.77
CA VAL A 92 4.06 4.84 -22.03
C VAL A 92 5.16 5.78 -22.57
N THR A 93 5.90 6.49 -21.71
CA THR A 93 6.82 7.58 -22.08
C THR A 93 8.30 7.27 -21.82
N GLY A 94 8.61 6.25 -21.01
CA GLY A 94 9.96 6.01 -20.47
C GLY A 94 10.87 5.09 -21.29
N GLY A 95 10.45 4.63 -22.47
CA GLY A 95 11.22 3.72 -23.31
C GLY A 95 11.17 2.29 -22.77
N SER A 96 10.38 1.45 -23.44
CA SER A 96 10.42 -0.03 -23.50
C SER A 96 10.52 -0.86 -22.19
N LEU A 97 11.28 -0.49 -21.17
CA LEU A 97 11.54 -1.23 -19.91
C LEU A 97 10.34 -1.89 -19.23
N MET A 98 9.20 -1.24 -19.06
CA MET A 98 8.07 -1.87 -18.34
C MET A 98 7.29 -2.84 -19.21
N TRP A 99 7.02 -2.47 -20.47
CA TRP A 99 6.36 -3.35 -21.42
C TRP A 99 7.30 -4.46 -21.90
N ASP A 100 8.59 -4.21 -22.00
CA ASP A 100 9.65 -5.19 -22.30
C ASP A 100 9.74 -6.23 -21.19
N ARG A 101 9.68 -5.81 -19.91
CA ARG A 101 9.62 -6.76 -18.79
C ARG A 101 8.40 -7.67 -18.86
N LEU A 102 7.28 -7.18 -19.40
CA LEU A 102 6.08 -7.99 -19.63
C LEU A 102 6.14 -8.79 -20.95
N ALA A 103 6.89 -8.32 -21.95
CA ALA A 103 7.04 -8.95 -23.26
C ALA A 103 8.16 -10.01 -23.31
N THR A 104 9.02 -10.04 -22.29
CA THR A 104 10.18 -10.95 -22.20
C THR A 104 10.00 -11.93 -21.03
N PRO A 105 9.08 -12.91 -21.15
CA PRO A 105 8.75 -13.83 -20.05
C PRO A 105 9.91 -14.74 -19.63
N SER A 106 11.00 -14.80 -20.41
CA SER A 106 12.24 -15.47 -20.02
C SER A 106 12.92 -14.81 -18.81
N ASP A 107 12.70 -13.51 -18.60
CA ASP A 107 13.21 -12.77 -17.44
C ASP A 107 12.20 -12.82 -16.30
N ILE A 108 12.12 -13.99 -15.67
CA ILE A 108 11.09 -14.35 -14.67
C ILE A 108 11.01 -13.33 -13.52
N GLY A 109 12.15 -12.78 -13.08
CA GLY A 109 12.21 -11.81 -11.98
C GLY A 109 11.54 -10.48 -12.29
N PRO A 110 12.02 -9.74 -13.31
CA PRO A 110 11.40 -8.51 -13.77
C PRO A 110 9.92 -8.69 -14.17
N PHE A 111 9.60 -9.74 -14.93
CA PHE A 111 8.22 -10.04 -15.35
C PHE A 111 7.27 -10.20 -14.15
N ARG A 112 7.62 -11.08 -13.21
CA ARG A 112 6.78 -11.36 -12.04
C ARG A 112 6.67 -10.16 -11.12
N GLY A 113 7.79 -9.48 -10.86
CA GLY A 113 7.81 -8.32 -9.99
C GLY A 113 6.94 -7.19 -10.51
N THR A 114 6.98 -6.90 -11.82
CA THR A 114 6.10 -5.90 -12.44
C THR A 114 4.63 -6.34 -12.42
N GLY A 115 4.33 -7.60 -12.72
CA GLY A 115 2.97 -8.13 -12.67
C GLY A 115 2.35 -8.05 -11.27
N ILE A 116 3.10 -8.46 -10.25
CA ILE A 116 2.69 -8.37 -8.83
C ILE A 116 2.46 -6.91 -8.43
N GLN A 117 3.39 -6.02 -8.80
CA GLN A 117 3.29 -4.60 -8.49
C GLN A 117 2.04 -3.96 -9.09
N LEU A 118 1.75 -4.21 -10.37
CA LEU A 118 0.58 -3.64 -11.04
C LEU A 118 -0.73 -4.12 -10.42
N LEU A 119 -0.86 -5.43 -10.23
CA LEU A 119 -2.07 -6.00 -9.66
C LEU A 119 -2.32 -5.43 -8.25
N ALA A 120 -1.26 -5.34 -7.44
CA ALA A 120 -1.33 -4.78 -6.11
C ALA A 120 -1.71 -3.29 -6.11
N LEU A 121 -1.22 -2.49 -7.05
CA LEU A 121 -1.64 -1.08 -7.20
C LEU A 121 -3.14 -0.95 -7.51
N PHE A 122 -3.68 -1.77 -8.42
CA PHE A 122 -5.13 -1.78 -8.70
C PHE A 122 -5.96 -2.17 -7.48
N VAL A 123 -5.52 -3.20 -6.73
CA VAL A 123 -6.17 -3.59 -5.48
C VAL A 123 -6.09 -2.47 -4.44
N ALA A 124 -4.95 -1.77 -4.33
CA ALA A 124 -4.78 -0.64 -3.42
C ALA A 124 -5.76 0.50 -3.76
N VAL A 125 -5.93 0.83 -5.03
CA VAL A 125 -6.91 1.84 -5.47
C VAL A 125 -8.34 1.40 -5.13
N ALA A 126 -8.73 0.17 -5.47
CA ALA A 126 -10.08 -0.33 -5.22
C ALA A 126 -10.41 -0.35 -3.71
N THR A 127 -9.53 -0.93 -2.91
CA THR A 127 -9.69 -1.00 -1.45
C THR A 127 -9.60 0.36 -0.79
N GLY A 128 -8.76 1.28 -1.29
CA GLY A 128 -8.67 2.66 -0.82
C GLY A 128 -9.94 3.47 -1.06
N VAL A 129 -10.58 3.31 -2.22
CA VAL A 129 -11.90 3.92 -2.50
C VAL A 129 -12.96 3.40 -1.52
N VAL A 130 -13.01 2.08 -1.31
CA VAL A 130 -13.96 1.44 -0.40
C VAL A 130 -13.72 1.88 1.05
N ALA A 131 -12.46 1.90 1.51
CA ALA A 131 -12.07 2.33 2.84
C ALA A 131 -12.47 3.79 3.09
N THR A 132 -12.24 4.66 2.10
CA THR A 132 -12.65 6.07 2.13
C THR A 132 -14.17 6.20 2.26
N ARG A 133 -14.94 5.50 1.42
CA ARG A 133 -16.42 5.53 1.48
C ARG A 133 -16.97 5.05 2.81
N HIS A 134 -16.43 3.97 3.37
CA HIS A 134 -16.85 3.48 4.68
C HIS A 134 -16.63 4.51 5.79
N TYR A 135 -15.49 5.21 5.74
CA TYR A 135 -15.18 6.24 6.74
C TYR A 135 -16.17 7.41 6.70
N PHE A 136 -16.55 7.90 5.52
CA PHE A 136 -17.52 9.01 5.42
C PHE A 136 -18.97 8.59 5.70
N LYS A 137 -19.35 7.35 5.38
CA LYS A 137 -20.73 6.89 5.53
C LYS A 137 -21.09 6.47 6.97
N TYR A 138 -20.16 5.83 7.69
CA TYR A 138 -20.46 5.15 8.96
C TYR A 138 -19.85 5.79 10.21
N ARG A 139 -19.07 6.87 10.06
CA ARG A 139 -18.32 7.50 11.16
C ARG A 139 -18.65 8.99 11.34
N LYS A 140 -19.96 9.32 11.32
CA LYS A 140 -20.47 10.65 11.69
C LYS A 140 -20.27 10.91 13.16
#